data_AF-A0A8C6EZ97-F1
#
_entry.id   AF-A0A8C6EZ97-F1
#
_cell.length_a   1.000
_cell.length_b   1.000
_cell.length_c   1.000
_cell.angle_alpha   90.00
_cell.angle_beta   90.00
_cell.angle_gamma   90.00
#
_symmetry.space_group_name_H-M   'P 1'
#
loop_
_entity.id
_entity.type
_entity.pdbx_description
1 polymer ?
#
loop_
_entity_poly.entity_id
_entity_poly.type
_entity_poly.pdbx_seq_one_letter_code
_entity_poly.pdbx_strand_id
1 'polypeptide(L)' 'MLCRLRKAWKLCSQVSQGQDSVSKHGKPTRGWGNADGVHYHRISFDKYHLSFFGEVGMRYFHLRRNRSLLNCQS' A
#
# COMPACT_ATOMS: atom_id res chain seq x y z
N MET A 1 2.50 -17.67 -12.99
CA MET A 1 3.77 -16.93 -13.25
C MET A 1 4.89 -17.94 -13.47
N LEU A 2 5.51 -17.98 -14.66
CA LEU A 2 6.60 -18.92 -14.95
C LEU A 2 7.93 -18.41 -14.38
N CYS A 3 8.70 -19.29 -13.74
CA CYS A 3 9.97 -18.95 -13.11
C CYS A 3 10.95 -18.26 -14.07
N ARG A 4 11.03 -18.73 -15.32
CA ARG A 4 11.94 -18.24 -16.38
C ARG A 4 11.78 -16.76 -16.73
N LEU A 5 10.60 -16.17 -16.50
CA LEU A 5 10.33 -14.77 -16.83
C LEU A 5 10.69 -13.82 -15.68
N ARG A 6 11.15 -14.31 -14.53
CA ARG A 6 11.54 -13.48 -13.39
C ARG A 6 12.84 -12.73 -13.68
N LYS A 7 12.88 -11.44 -13.33
CA LYS A 7 14.05 -10.56 -13.47
C LYS A 7 15.33 -11.16 -12.85
N ALA A 8 15.19 -11.91 -11.75
CA ALA A 8 16.30 -12.59 -11.07
C ALA A 8 17.14 -13.52 -11.97
N TRP A 9 16.55 -14.19 -12.96
CA TRP A 9 17.31 -15.07 -13.85
C TRP A 9 18.29 -14.31 -14.73
N LYS A 10 17.93 -13.10 -15.16
CA LYS A 10 18.79 -12.25 -15.99
C LYS A 10 19.93 -11.61 -15.19
N LEU A 11 19.80 -11.54 -13.86
CA LEU A 11 20.74 -10.85 -12.98
C LEU A 11 21.64 -11.79 -12.16
N CYS A 12 21.57 -13.10 -12.42
CA CYS A 12 22.32 -14.13 -11.67
C CYS A 12 23.83 -13.90 -11.66
N SER A 13 24.41 -13.41 -12.76
CA SER A 13 25.84 -13.13 -12.87
C SER A 13 26.26 -11.77 -12.29
N GLN A 14 25.30 -10.93 -11.86
CA GLN A 14 25.60 -9.64 -11.26
C GLN A 14 25.70 -9.76 -9.74
N VAL A 15 26.81 -9.27 -9.18
CA VAL A 15 27.15 -9.39 -7.75
C VAL A 15 26.06 -8.81 -6.83
N SER A 16 25.39 -7.73 -7.26
CA SER A 16 24.39 -7.01 -6.47
C SER A 16 22.93 -7.28 -6.88
N GLN A 17 22.67 -8.25 -7.77
CA GLN A 17 21.32 -8.56 -8.26
C GLN A 17 20.58 -7.35 -8.84
N GLY A 18 21.30 -6.44 -9.52
CA GLY A 18 20.77 -5.23 -10.12
C GLY A 18 20.49 -4.08 -9.14
N GLN A 19 21.09 -4.10 -7.96
CA GLN A 19 21.15 -2.96 -7.03
C GLN A 19 22.51 -2.26 -7.09
N ASP A 20 22.58 -1.03 -6.61
CA ASP A 20 23.85 -0.30 -6.53
C ASP A 20 24.77 -0.88 -5.46
N SER A 21 26.08 -0.67 -5.60
CA SER A 21 27.08 -1.21 -4.67
C SER A 21 27.01 -0.59 -3.27
N VAL A 22 26.55 0.67 -3.18
CA VAL A 22 26.51 1.48 -1.95
C VAL A 22 25.32 1.13 -1.07
N SER A 23 24.14 0.92 -1.66
CA SER A 23 22.92 0.58 -0.92
C SER A 23 22.78 -0.94 -0.82
N LYS A 24 22.71 -1.48 0.40
CA LYS A 24 22.56 -2.92 0.62
C LYS A 24 21.09 -3.29 0.82
N HIS A 25 20.65 -4.35 0.15
CA HIS A 25 19.35 -4.95 0.45
C HIS A 25 19.35 -5.57 1.84
N GLY A 26 18.28 -5.33 2.59
CA GLY A 26 18.12 -5.89 3.92
C GLY A 26 16.74 -5.57 4.49
N LYS A 27 16.67 -5.53 5.82
CA LYS A 27 15.47 -5.10 6.54
C LYS A 27 15.09 -3.67 6.15
N PRO A 28 13.78 -3.32 6.18
CA PRO A 28 13.33 -2.00 5.76
C PRO A 28 13.94 -0.91 6.66
N THR A 29 14.48 0.13 6.04
CA THR A 29 15.18 1.23 6.74
C THR A 29 14.22 2.22 7.39
N ARG A 30 12.97 2.29 6.94
CA ARG A 30 11.96 3.27 7.37
C ARG A 30 10.72 2.63 8.02
N GLY A 31 10.93 1.53 8.72
CA GLY A 31 9.87 0.82 9.43
C GLY A 31 9.02 -0.09 8.54
N TRP A 32 7.86 -0.51 9.05
CA TRP A 32 6.99 -1.48 8.40
C TRP A 32 5.73 -0.81 7.84
N GLY A 33 5.37 -1.13 6.60
CA GLY A 33 4.14 -0.59 5.99
C GLY A 33 4.15 0.94 5.98
N ASN A 34 3.07 1.56 6.46
CA ASN A 34 2.87 3.02 6.46
C ASN A 34 3.19 3.66 7.83
N ALA A 35 4.07 3.06 8.63
CA ALA A 35 4.33 3.44 10.03
C ALA A 35 4.83 4.88 10.25
N ASP A 36 5.10 5.64 9.20
CA ASP A 36 5.59 7.01 9.28
C ASP A 36 4.97 7.93 8.21
N GLY A 37 3.68 7.73 7.96
CA GLY A 37 2.93 8.41 6.92
C GLY A 37 2.84 9.93 7.04
N VAL A 38 2.87 10.44 8.28
CA VAL A 38 2.66 11.88 8.59
C VAL A 38 3.94 12.64 8.87
N HIS A 39 5.07 11.97 9.17
CA HIS A 39 6.35 12.65 9.39
C HIS A 39 7.30 12.41 8.21
N TYR A 40 7.80 11.18 8.03
CA TYR A 40 8.82 10.93 7.00
C TYR A 40 8.26 10.65 5.61
N HIS A 41 7.07 10.06 5.50
CA HIS A 41 6.40 9.79 4.21
C HIS A 41 5.38 10.85 3.82
N ARG A 42 5.26 11.95 4.59
CA ARG A 42 4.27 13.00 4.39
C ARG A 42 4.20 13.50 2.95
N ILE A 43 5.36 13.76 2.33
CA ILE A 43 5.44 14.26 0.95
C ILE A 43 4.80 13.27 -0.05
N SER A 44 4.97 11.97 0.16
CA SER A 44 4.37 10.94 -0.70
C SER A 44 2.86 10.84 -0.50
N PHE A 45 2.39 10.95 0.73
CA PHE A 45 0.97 10.89 1.05
C PHE A 45 0.24 12.16 0.62
N ASP A 46 0.81 13.34 0.84
CA ASP A 46 0.25 14.61 0.37
C ASP A 46 0.17 14.64 -1.16
N LYS A 47 1.11 13.99 -1.87
CA LYS A 47 1.11 13.95 -3.34
C LYS A 47 0.08 13.00 -3.94
N TYR A 48 -0.06 11.81 -3.38
CA TYR A 48 -0.86 10.73 -4.01
C TYR A 48 -2.16 10.41 -3.25
N HIS A 49 -2.29 10.83 -2.00
CA HIS A 49 -3.39 10.45 -1.11
C HIS A 49 -3.78 11.58 -0.14
N LEU A 50 -4.37 12.65 -0.69
CA LEU A 50 -4.71 13.89 0.03
C LEU A 50 -5.61 13.72 1.27
N SER A 51 -6.49 12.73 1.29
CA SER A 51 -7.43 12.48 2.41
C SER A 51 -7.11 11.20 3.18
N PHE A 52 -5.89 10.71 3.10
CA PHE A 52 -5.50 9.45 3.75
C PHE A 52 -5.43 9.58 5.27
N PHE A 53 -5.01 10.74 5.76
CA PHE A 53 -4.97 11.06 7.18
C PHE A 53 -6.14 11.98 7.54
N GLY A 54 -6.79 11.69 8.68
CA GLY A 54 -7.93 12.42 9.19
C GLY A 54 -9.17 11.54 9.37
N GLU A 55 -10.05 11.94 10.28
CA GLU A 55 -11.37 11.31 10.45
C GLU A 55 -12.38 12.10 9.62
N VAL A 56 -13.18 11.40 8.82
CA VAL A 56 -14.25 12.01 8.03
C VAL A 56 -15.59 11.35 8.38
N GLY A 57 -16.56 12.18 8.76
CA GLY A 57 -17.93 11.75 9.05
C GLY A 57 -18.09 11.00 10.39
N MET A 58 -19.25 10.38 10.59
CA MET A 58 -19.57 9.61 11.78
C MET A 58 -19.57 8.11 11.47
N ARG A 59 -19.13 7.28 12.43
CA ARG A 59 -19.16 5.81 12.29
C ARG A 59 -20.61 5.30 12.31
N TYR A 60 -21.02 4.57 11.28
CA TYR A 60 -22.31 3.87 11.24
C TYR A 60 -22.15 2.43 11.71
N PHE A 61 -22.69 2.11 12.89
CA PHE A 61 -22.71 0.74 13.40
C PHE A 61 -23.91 -0.03 12.80
N HIS A 62 -23.69 -1.29 12.42
CA HIS A 62 -24.73 -2.20 11.85
C HIS A 62 -25.46 -1.64 10.61
N LEU A 63 -24.71 -1.07 9.67
CA LEU A 63 -25.26 -0.52 8.42
C LEU A 63 -26.00 -1.60 7.60
N ARG A 64 -27.34 -1.56 7.60
CA ARG A 64 -28.20 -2.38 6.72
C ARG A 64 -28.33 -1.72 5.36
N ARG A 65 -27.61 -2.22 4.35
CA ARG A 65 -27.59 -1.67 2.97
C ARG A 65 -28.84 -2.00 2.12
N ASN A 66 -29.71 -2.91 2.57
CA ASN A 66 -30.86 -3.42 1.80
C ASN A 66 -32.23 -2.90 2.31
N ARG A 67 -32.41 -1.58 2.42
CA ARG A 67 -33.72 -1.01 2.84
C ARG A 67 -34.74 -0.85 1.71
N SER A 68 -34.31 -0.89 0.44
CA SER A 68 -35.16 -0.62 -0.72
C SER A 68 -35.86 -1.84 -1.33
N LEU A 69 -35.50 -3.07 -0.94
CA LEU A 69 -36.07 -4.30 -1.51
C LEU A 69 -37.30 -4.84 -0.74
N LEU A 70 -37.81 -4.12 0.27
CA LEU A 70 -38.90 -4.58 1.13
C LEU A 70 -40.09 -3.62 1.26
N ASN A 71 -40.21 -2.58 0.42
CA ASN A 71 -41.34 -1.65 0.48
C ASN A 71 -42.21 -1.67 -0.79
N CYS A 72 -42.42 -2.84 -1.37
CA CYS A 72 -43.52 -3.07 -2.32
C CYS A 72 -44.58 -3.95 -1.65
N GLN A 73 -45.32 -3.41 -0.68
CA GLN A 73 -46.67 -3.87 -0.28
C GLN A 73 -47.42 -2.73 0.42
N SER A 74 -48.15 -1.92 -0.36
CA SER A 74 -49.48 -1.35 -0.10
C SER A 74 -49.77 -0.28 -1.16
#